data_AF-A0A847Z7Z7-F1
#
_entry.id   AF-A0A847Z7Z7-F1
#
_cell.length_a   1.000
_cell.length_b   1.000
_cell.length_c   1.000
_cell.angle_alpha   90.00
_cell.angle_beta   90.00
_cell.angle_gamma   90.00
#
_symmetry.space_group_name_H-M   'P 1'
#
loop_
_entity.id
_entity.type
_entity.pdbx_description
1 polymer ?
#
loop_
_entity_poly.entity_id
_entity_poly.type
_entity_poly.pdbx_seq_one_letter_code
_entity_poly.pdbx_strand_id
1 'polypeptide(L)'
;MMSQPRKSEMIEAIRLRYLKANTSGKEQILDEFIATTGYHRKYAIRVLKHGSKPKGLKKPGRRKVYQGEVVNALEQIWEIYSRICSKRLHPFLSEGLAVLERCGELNFSPEIKKFL
;
A
#
# COMPACT_ATOMS: atom_id res chain seq x y z
N MET A 1 21.45 3.88 -37.54
CA MET A 1 21.51 4.32 -36.13
C MET A 1 20.83 3.23 -35.29
N MET A 2 21.59 2.38 -34.60
CA MET A 2 21.02 1.26 -33.82
C MET A 2 20.49 1.79 -32.49
N SER A 3 19.18 1.68 -32.28
CA SER A 3 18.53 2.07 -31.01
C SER A 3 18.99 1.13 -29.89
N GLN A 4 19.44 1.68 -28.76
CA GLN A 4 19.79 0.90 -27.58
C GLN A 4 18.53 0.13 -27.10
N PRO A 5 18.59 -1.20 -26.93
CA PRO A 5 17.43 -1.94 -26.44
C PRO A 5 17.03 -1.39 -25.07
N ARG A 6 15.73 -1.18 -24.85
CA ARG A 6 15.27 -0.75 -23.53
C ARG A 6 15.70 -1.81 -22.51
N LYS A 7 16.15 -1.39 -21.33
CA LYS A 7 16.64 -2.29 -20.28
C LYS A 7 15.70 -3.49 -20.02
N SER A 8 14.39 -3.29 -20.15
CA SER A 8 13.37 -4.35 -20.06
C SER A 8 13.49 -5.43 -21.14
N GLU A 9 13.74 -5.05 -22.39
CA GLU A 9 13.84 -5.99 -23.53
C GLU A 9 15.11 -6.86 -23.39
N MET A 10 16.22 -6.25 -22.96
CA MET A 10 17.46 -6.97 -22.67
C MET A 10 17.29 -7.98 -21.52
N ILE A 11 16.58 -7.58 -20.45
CA ILE A 11 16.30 -8.47 -19.32
C ILE A 11 15.47 -9.67 -19.78
N GLU A 12 14.40 -9.47 -20.54
CA GLU A 12 13.55 -10.58 -21.00
C GLU A 12 14.31 -11.54 -21.95
N ALA A 13 15.16 -11.01 -22.83
CA ALA A 13 15.98 -11.83 -23.74
C ALA A 13 17.01 -12.71 -22.99
N ILE A 14 17.64 -12.19 -21.94
CA ILE A 14 18.64 -12.92 -21.15
C ILE A 14 17.97 -13.87 -20.15
N ARG A 15 16.81 -13.48 -19.61
CA ARG A 15 16.07 -14.23 -18.60
C ARG A 15 15.76 -15.66 -19.04
N LEU A 16 15.30 -15.87 -20.27
CA LEU A 16 14.99 -17.22 -20.78
C LEU A 16 16.21 -18.15 -20.74
N ARG A 17 17.40 -17.64 -21.09
CA ARG A 17 18.67 -18.38 -21.04
C ARG A 17 19.10 -18.63 -19.59
N TYR A 18 19.01 -17.62 -18.73
CA TYR A 18 19.33 -17.73 -17.31
C TYR A 18 18.47 -18.77 -16.59
N LEU A 19 17.17 -18.85 -16.88
CA LEU A 19 16.26 -19.82 -16.26
C LEU A 19 16.55 -21.27 -16.69
N LYS A 20 16.98 -21.48 -17.94
CA LYS A 20 17.30 -22.82 -18.50
C LYS A 20 18.72 -23.31 -18.18
N ALA A 21 19.63 -22.42 -17.81
CA ALA A 21 21.03 -22.77 -17.55
C ALA A 21 21.21 -23.59 -16.26
N ASN A 22 22.25 -24.42 -16.24
CA ASN A 22 22.76 -25.10 -15.05
C ASN A 22 23.51 -24.11 -14.13
N THR A 23 24.01 -24.56 -12.99
CA THR A 23 24.66 -23.66 -11.99
C THR A 23 25.84 -22.89 -12.56
N SER A 24 26.73 -23.56 -13.31
CA SER A 24 27.90 -22.93 -13.94
C SER A 24 27.50 -21.93 -15.05
N GLY A 25 26.54 -22.29 -15.91
CA GLY A 25 26.04 -21.39 -16.95
C GLY A 25 25.29 -20.18 -16.40
N LYS A 26 24.62 -20.32 -15.24
CA LYS A 26 23.98 -19.19 -14.55
C LYS A 26 25.01 -18.17 -14.05
N GLU A 27 26.16 -18.61 -13.57
CA GLU A 27 27.22 -17.71 -13.12
C GLU A 27 27.80 -16.90 -14.28
N GLN A 28 28.11 -17.56 -15.40
CA GLN A 28 28.60 -16.88 -16.61
C GLN A 28 27.61 -15.84 -17.13
N ILE A 29 26.33 -16.21 -17.28
CA ILE A 29 25.27 -15.29 -17.73
C ILE A 29 25.11 -14.11 -16.75
N LEU A 30 25.26 -14.37 -15.45
CA LEU A 30 25.12 -13.36 -14.42
C LEU A 30 26.29 -12.36 -14.44
N ASP A 31 27.52 -12.83 -14.64
CA ASP A 31 28.70 -11.98 -14.70
C ASP A 31 28.68 -11.08 -15.94
N GLU A 32 28.31 -11.62 -17.11
CA GLU A 32 28.08 -10.85 -18.34
C GLU A 32 26.98 -9.78 -18.16
N PHE A 33 25.88 -10.16 -17.51
CA PHE A 33 24.76 -9.26 -17.26
C PHE A 33 25.16 -8.13 -16.30
N ILE A 34 25.95 -8.43 -15.26
CA ILE A 34 26.47 -7.44 -14.32
C ILE A 34 27.44 -6.49 -15.03
N ALA A 35 28.36 -7.00 -15.84
CA ALA A 35 29.31 -6.18 -16.60
C ALA A 35 28.59 -5.21 -17.56
N THR A 36 27.50 -5.67 -18.17
CA THR A 36 26.71 -4.86 -19.13
C THR A 36 25.80 -3.83 -18.45
N THR A 37 25.19 -4.18 -17.30
CA THR A 37 24.19 -3.32 -16.62
C THR A 37 24.74 -2.48 -15.48
N GLY A 38 25.90 -2.84 -14.93
CA GLY A 38 26.43 -2.29 -13.68
C GLY A 38 25.61 -2.67 -12.44
N TYR A 39 24.69 -3.63 -12.54
CA TYR A 39 23.83 -4.02 -11.41
C TYR A 39 24.60 -4.85 -10.38
N HIS A 40 24.28 -4.63 -9.10
CA HIS A 40 24.79 -5.48 -8.04
C HIS A 40 24.28 -6.93 -8.20
N ARG A 41 25.14 -7.93 -7.93
CA ARG A 41 24.86 -9.36 -8.15
C ARG A 41 23.51 -9.81 -7.57
N LYS A 42 23.19 -9.44 -6.32
CA LYS A 42 21.89 -9.78 -5.70
C LYS A 42 20.69 -9.17 -6.44
N TYR A 43 20.85 -7.97 -6.99
CA TYR A 43 19.80 -7.32 -7.75
C TYR A 43 19.64 -7.96 -9.14
N ALA A 44 20.75 -8.23 -9.83
CA ALA A 44 20.76 -8.95 -11.10
C ALA A 44 20.09 -10.33 -11.01
N ILE A 45 20.43 -11.13 -9.99
CA ILE A 45 19.75 -12.41 -9.71
C ILE A 45 18.24 -12.21 -9.55
N ARG A 46 17.83 -11.21 -8.76
CA ARG A 46 16.41 -10.94 -8.51
C ARG A 46 15.67 -10.57 -9.79
N VAL A 47 16.27 -9.71 -10.61
CA VAL A 47 15.71 -9.25 -11.90
C VAL A 47 15.59 -10.41 -12.89
N LEU A 48 16.63 -11.21 -13.06
CA LEU A 48 16.61 -12.35 -13.99
C LEU A 48 15.68 -13.48 -13.52
N LYS A 49 15.57 -13.72 -12.21
CA LYS A 49 14.70 -14.76 -11.65
C LYS A 49 13.22 -14.38 -11.72
N HIS A 50 12.87 -13.16 -11.35
CA HIS A 50 11.48 -12.74 -11.18
C HIS A 50 10.91 -11.90 -12.33
N GLY A 51 11.76 -11.45 -13.26
CA GLY A 51 11.37 -10.52 -14.32
C GLY A 51 11.12 -9.10 -13.79
N SER A 52 10.79 -8.17 -14.69
CA SER A 52 10.36 -6.83 -14.27
C SER A 52 8.97 -6.92 -13.64
N LYS A 53 8.83 -6.52 -12.36
CA LYS A 53 7.54 -6.52 -11.66
C LYS A 53 6.52 -5.69 -12.45
N PRO A 54 5.29 -6.17 -12.70
CA PRO A 54 4.27 -5.35 -13.32
C PRO A 54 4.01 -4.12 -12.45
N LYS A 55 4.17 -2.92 -13.05
CA LYS A 55 3.76 -1.66 -12.43
C LYS A 55 2.23 -1.67 -12.35
N GLY A 56 1.64 -2.07 -11.23
CA GLY A 56 0.19 -1.95 -11.08
C GLY A 56 -0.47 -2.66 -9.91
N LEU A 57 0.10 -3.77 -9.43
CA LEU A 57 -0.50 -4.52 -8.31
C LEU A 57 -0.10 -3.89 -6.98
N LYS A 58 -0.69 -2.73 -6.65
CA LYS A 58 -0.73 -2.24 -5.27
C LYS A 58 -1.54 -3.26 -4.48
N LYS A 59 -0.92 -3.89 -3.48
CA LYS A 59 -1.66 -4.74 -2.54
C LYS A 59 -2.77 -3.86 -1.92
N PRO A 60 -4.03 -4.34 -1.82
CA PRO A 60 -5.05 -3.58 -1.12
C PRO A 60 -4.54 -3.31 0.30
N GLY A 61 -4.61 -2.05 0.72
CA GLY A 61 -4.20 -1.65 2.06
C GLY A 61 -5.08 -2.29 3.15
N ARG A 62 -4.79 -1.99 4.42
CA ARG A 62 -5.63 -2.42 5.54
C ARG A 62 -7.08 -2.01 5.29
N ARG A 63 -8.03 -2.91 5.55
CA ARG A 63 -9.47 -2.60 5.51
C ARG A 63 -9.76 -1.42 6.43
N LYS A 64 -10.46 -0.40 5.93
CA LYS A 64 -10.83 0.76 6.75
C LYS A 64 -11.92 0.33 7.73
N VAL A 65 -11.77 0.70 8.99
CA VAL A 65 -12.71 0.36 10.08
C VAL A 65 -13.80 1.43 10.20
N TYR A 66 -13.44 2.70 10.04
CA TYR A 66 -14.36 3.83 10.03
C TYR A 66 -14.73 4.16 8.58
N GLN A 67 -16.00 3.95 8.20
CA GLN A 67 -16.51 4.22 6.86
C GLN A 67 -17.95 4.73 6.92
N GLY A 68 -18.36 5.46 5.88
CA GLY A 68 -19.75 5.87 5.66
C GLY A 68 -20.31 6.66 6.83
N GLU A 69 -21.42 6.16 7.37
CA GLU A 69 -22.22 6.82 8.41
C GLU A 69 -21.42 7.08 9.69
N VAL A 70 -20.44 6.23 10.03
CA VAL A 70 -19.60 6.42 11.22
C VAL A 70 -18.73 7.67 11.10
N VAL A 71 -18.23 7.97 9.89
CA VAL A 71 -17.41 9.17 9.66
C VAL A 71 -18.30 10.41 9.72
N ASN A 72 -19.49 10.36 9.12
CA ASN A 72 -20.44 11.47 9.16
C ASN A 72 -20.88 11.79 10.61
N ALA A 73 -21.13 10.76 11.42
CA ALA A 73 -21.47 10.93 12.83
C ALA A 73 -20.31 11.57 13.62
N LEU A 74 -19.07 11.11 13.40
CA LEU A 74 -17.89 11.72 14.01
C LEU A 74 -17.70 13.18 13.59
N GLU A 75 -17.97 13.52 12.33
CA GLU A 75 -17.90 14.89 11.84
C GLU A 75 -18.93 15.79 12.53
N GLN A 76 -20.18 15.35 12.66
CA GLN A 76 -21.23 16.11 13.36
C GLN A 76 -20.88 16.36 14.83
N ILE A 77 -20.40 15.33 15.55
CA ILE A 77 -19.95 15.48 16.93
C ILE A 77 -18.77 16.48 16.97
N TRP A 78 -17.82 16.33 16.05
CA TRP A 78 -16.66 17.22 15.98
C TRP A 78 -17.06 18.69 15.76
N GLU A 79 -18.09 18.94 14.94
CA GLU A 79 -18.63 20.28 14.71
C GLU A 79 -19.33 20.86 15.94
N ILE A 80 -20.14 20.06 16.64
CA ILE A 80 -20.81 20.49 17.88
C ILE A 80 -19.77 20.93 18.93
N TYR A 81 -18.67 20.18 19.05
CA TYR A 81 -17.56 20.52 19.94
C TYR A 81 -16.63 21.59 19.36
N SER A 82 -17.07 22.39 18.38
CA SER A 82 -16.29 23.49 17.78
C SER A 82 -14.95 23.05 17.19
N ARG A 83 -14.91 21.83 16.64
CA ARG A 83 -13.76 21.25 15.94
C ARG A 83 -12.49 21.12 16.78
N ILE A 84 -12.62 20.83 18.08
CA ILE A 84 -11.47 20.54 18.96
C ILE A 84 -10.63 19.34 18.49
N CYS A 85 -9.37 19.27 18.92
CA CYS A 85 -8.51 18.14 18.55
C CYS A 85 -9.06 16.79 19.05
N SER A 86 -8.93 15.75 18.23
CA SER A 86 -9.47 14.41 18.51
C SER A 86 -8.98 13.82 19.83
N LYS A 87 -7.72 14.08 20.21
CA LYS A 87 -7.15 13.63 21.49
C LYS A 87 -7.84 14.25 22.70
N ARG A 88 -8.35 15.47 22.57
CA ARG A 88 -9.13 16.15 23.61
C ARG A 88 -10.59 15.71 23.58
N LEU A 89 -11.16 15.43 22.41
CA LEU A 89 -12.54 14.98 22.26
C LEU A 89 -12.74 13.55 22.79
N HIS A 90 -11.79 12.64 22.51
CA HIS A 90 -11.93 11.21 22.77
C HIS A 90 -12.35 10.84 24.21
N PRO A 91 -11.81 11.45 25.29
CA PRO A 91 -12.24 11.12 26.66
C PRO A 91 -13.68 11.52 26.97
N PHE A 92 -14.21 12.56 26.31
CA PHE A 92 -15.55 13.07 26.53
C PHE A 92 -16.57 12.52 25.55
N LEU A 93 -16.13 11.73 24.56
CA LEU A 93 -16.99 11.27 23.48
C LEU A 93 -18.14 10.41 24.04
N SER A 94 -17.87 9.47 24.93
CA SER A 94 -18.88 8.58 25.52
C SER A 94 -19.96 9.32 26.31
N GLU A 95 -19.55 10.27 27.16
CA GLU A 95 -20.48 11.12 27.91
C GLU A 95 -21.23 12.09 26.99
N GLY A 96 -20.51 12.67 26.02
CA GLY A 96 -21.06 13.57 25.00
C GLY A 96 -22.15 12.92 24.18
N LEU A 97 -21.97 11.66 23.76
CA LEU A 97 -22.98 10.89 23.05
C LEU A 97 -24.28 10.79 23.87
N ALA A 98 -24.18 10.44 25.15
CA ALA A 98 -25.36 10.33 26.02
C ALA A 98 -26.10 11.67 26.18
N VAL A 99 -25.36 12.78 26.26
CA VAL A 99 -25.95 14.12 26.33
C VAL A 99 -26.63 14.52 25.01
N LEU A 100 -25.97 14.27 23.88
CA LEU A 100 -26.49 14.60 22.55
C LEU A 100 -27.78 13.85 22.22
N GLU A 101 -27.88 12.58 22.62
CA GLU A 101 -29.11 11.81 22.48
C GLU A 101 -30.22 12.31 23.40
N ARG A 102 -29.89 12.63 24.66
CA ARG A 102 -30.86 13.16 25.62
C ARG A 102 -31.43 14.51 25.17
N CYS A 103 -30.61 15.34 24.55
CA CYS A 103 -31.02 16.65 24.02
C CYS A 103 -31.74 16.54 22.67
N GLY A 104 -31.75 15.36 22.02
CA GLY A 104 -32.39 15.15 20.72
C GLY A 104 -31.64 15.79 19.55
N GLU A 105 -30.40 16.27 19.76
CA GLU A 105 -29.57 16.92 18.75
C GLU A 105 -29.08 15.91 17.70
N LEU A 106 -28.78 14.67 18.12
CA LEU A 106 -28.35 13.59 17.24
C LEU A 106 -28.92 12.24 17.70
N ASN A 107 -29.37 11.43 16.75
CA ASN A 107 -29.83 10.05 16.97
C ASN A 107 -28.89 9.08 16.28
N PHE A 108 -28.19 8.24 17.06
CA PHE A 108 -27.24 7.27 16.50
C PHE A 108 -27.87 5.87 16.44
N SER A 109 -27.73 5.19 15.30
CA SER A 109 -28.02 3.76 15.19
C SER A 109 -27.11 2.97 16.15
N PRO A 110 -27.60 1.89 16.80
CA PRO A 110 -26.78 1.06 17.70
C PRO A 110 -25.52 0.50 17.03
N GLU A 111 -25.53 0.32 15.71
CA GLU A 111 -24.36 -0.13 14.95
C GLU A 111 -23.24 0.91 14.91
N ILE A 112 -23.60 2.20 14.84
CA ILE A 112 -22.66 3.32 14.81
C ILE A 112 -22.05 3.54 16.19
N LYS A 113 -22.84 3.41 17.26
CA LYS A 113 -22.37 3.55 18.65
C LYS A 113 -21.25 2.58 19.03
N LYS A 114 -21.12 1.45 18.33
CA LYS A 114 -20.03 0.50 18.58
C LYS A 114 -18.67 1.03 18.14
N PHE A 115 -18.64 1.99 17.21
CA PHE A 115 -17.43 2.57 16.66
C PHE A 115 -17.07 3.93 17.26
N LEU A 116 -18.05 4.63 17.82
CA LEU A 116 -17.89 5.89 18.54
C LEU A 116 -17.43 5.61 19.97
#